data_AF-A0A844MQX7-F1
#
_entry.id   AF-A0A844MQX7-F1
#
_cell.length_a   1.000
_cell.length_b   1.000
_cell.length_c   1.000
_cell.angle_alpha   90.00
_cell.angle_beta   90.00
_cell.angle_gamma   90.00
#
_symmetry.space_group_name_H-M   'P 1'
#
loop_
_entity.id
_entity.type
_entity.pdbx_description
1 polymer ?
#
loop_
_entity_poly.entity_id
_entity_poly.type
_entity_poly.pdbx_seq_one_letter_code
_entity_poly.pdbx_strand_id
1 'polypeptide(L)' 'MNIRLVIFSGVITACVGSVIGLAAAQIGQRNFNQLKFEGQYYQDLHNRYALIGASVGLVVGVAQECVRELKSQREDE' A
#
# COMPACT_ATOMS: atom_id res chain seq x y z
N MET A 1 -11.98 20.31 6.99
CA MET A 1 -11.43 19.13 6.31
C MET A 1 -10.46 19.56 5.21
N ASN A 2 -9.17 19.26 5.32
CA ASN A 2 -8.14 19.64 4.36
C ASN A 2 -7.91 18.49 3.37
N ILE A 3 -8.75 18.42 2.33
CA ILE A 3 -8.76 17.33 1.34
C ILE A 3 -7.39 17.09 0.70
N ARG A 4 -6.56 18.13 0.54
CA ARG A 4 -5.21 18.01 -0.03
C ARG A 4 -4.30 17.16 0.86
N LEU A 5 -4.43 17.30 2.18
CA LEU A 5 -3.66 16.54 3.16
C LEU A 5 -4.09 15.07 3.19
N VAL A 6 -5.40 14.82 3.12
CA VAL A 6 -5.97 13.46 3.05
C VAL A 6 -5.48 12.72 1.81
N ILE A 7 -5.51 13.37 0.63
CA ILE A 7 -5.01 12.78 -0.61
C ILE A 7 -3.51 12.53 -0.52
N PHE A 8 -2.72 13.47 0.01
CA PHE A 8 -1.28 13.32 0.17
C PHE A 8 -0.93 12.14 1.09
N SER A 9 -1.58 12.05 2.25
CA SER A 9 -1.41 10.93 3.19
C SER A 9 -1.77 9.59 2.54
N GLY A 10 -2.89 9.54 1.81
CA GLY A 10 -3.29 8.38 1.03
C GLY A 10 -2.24 7.94 0.01
N VAL A 11 -1.70 8.86 -0.80
CA VAL A 11 -0.68 8.56 -1.82
C VAL A 11 0.63 8.07 -1.20
N ILE A 12 1.11 8.71 -0.14
CA ILE A 12 2.34 8.28 0.54
C ILE A 12 2.17 6.87 1.12
N THR A 13 1.04 6.63 1.79
CA THR A 13 0.76 5.33 2.41
C THR A 13 0.53 4.25 1.35
N ALA A 14 -0.01 4.60 0.18
CA ALA A 14 -0.10 3.71 -0.98
C ALA A 14 1.29 3.31 -1.50
N CYS A 15 2.23 4.26 -1.64
CA CYS A 15 3.60 3.94 -2.04
C CYS A 15 4.27 2.98 -1.05
N VAL A 16 4.13 3.24 0.25
CA VAL A 16 4.66 2.36 1.31
C VAL A 16 4.00 0.98 1.25
N GLY A 17 2.67 0.93 1.13
CA GLY A 17 1.91 -0.31 0.99
C GLY A 17 2.32 -1.12 -0.24
N SER A 18 2.60 -0.46 -1.37
CA SER A 18 3.10 -1.10 -2.59
C SER A 18 4.43 -1.81 -2.35
N VAL A 19 5.38 -1.13 -1.70
CA VAL A 19 6.70 -1.71 -1.38
C VAL A 19 6.55 -2.92 -0.44
N ILE A 20 5.67 -2.82 0.56
CA ILE A 20 5.37 -3.92 1.48
C ILE A 20 4.73 -5.10 0.71
N GLY A 21 3.79 -4.83 -0.20
CA GLY A 21 3.16 -5.84 -1.04
C GLY A 21 4.18 -6.58 -1.90
N LEU A 22 5.14 -5.86 -2.49
CA LEU A 22 6.25 -6.45 -3.25
C LEU A 22 7.16 -7.31 -2.39
N ALA A 23 7.54 -6.82 -1.21
CA ALA A 23 8.35 -7.59 -0.27
C ALA A 23 7.63 -8.88 0.17
N ALA A 24 6.31 -8.81 0.41
CA ALA A 24 5.50 -9.98 0.73
C ALA A 24 5.45 -11.01 -0.42
N ALA A 25 5.35 -10.55 -1.67
CA ALA A 25 5.42 -11.42 -2.85
C ALA A 25 6.77 -12.14 -2.94
N GLN A 26 7.87 -11.42 -2.67
CA GLN A 26 9.22 -11.96 -2.70
C GLN A 26 9.48 -12.95 -1.57
N ILE A 27 8.98 -12.69 -0.36
CA ILE A 27 9.08 -13.61 0.79
C ILE A 27 8.22 -14.88 0.57
N GLY A 28 7.06 -14.74 -0.06
CA GLY A 28 6.19 -15.87 -0.40
C GLY A 28 6.80 -16.84 -1.43
N GLN A 29 7.74 -16.38 -2.25
CA GLN A 29 8.51 -17.21 -3.20
C GLN A 29 9.67 -17.92 -2.47
N ARG A 30 9.34 -18.90 -1.62
CA ARG A 30 10.26 -19.60 -0.69
C ARG A 30 11.32 -20.53 -1.33
N ASN A 31 11.62 -20.45 -2.62
CA ASN A 31 12.63 -21.31 -3.28
C ASN A 31 13.87 -20.52 -3.70
N PHE A 32 14.84 -20.43 -2.78
CA PHE A 32 16.12 -19.74 -2.93
C PHE A 32 17.10 -20.32 -3.97
N ASN A 33 16.79 -21.45 -4.63
CA ASN A 33 17.76 -22.12 -5.52
C ASN A 33 17.21 -22.53 -6.89
N GLN A 34 15.99 -22.11 -7.24
CA GLN A 34 15.49 -22.22 -8.60
C GLN A 34 14.72 -20.95 -8.95
N LEU A 35 15.35 -20.06 -9.74
CA LEU A 35 14.60 -19.33 -10.75
C LEU A 35 14.09 -20.34 -11.80
N LYS A 36 13.25 -21.29 -11.39
CA LYS A 36 12.27 -21.86 -12.31
C LYS A 36 11.21 -20.78 -12.46
N PHE A 37 10.56 -20.70 -13.60
CA PHE A 37 9.52 -19.71 -13.94
C PHE A 37 10.07 -18.39 -14.51
N GLU A 38 10.94 -18.54 -15.50
CA GLU A 38 11.03 -17.66 -16.66
C GLU A 38 9.71 -17.77 -17.46
N GLY A 39 8.66 -17.11 -16.97
CA GLY A 39 7.34 -17.15 -17.59
C GLY A 39 6.56 -15.89 -17.23
N GLN A 40 6.02 -15.22 -18.25
CA GLN A 40 5.24 -13.97 -18.18
C GLN A 40 4.18 -13.93 -17.05
N TYR A 41 3.69 -15.11 -16.64
CA TYR A 41 2.71 -15.30 -15.57
C TYR A 41 3.20 -14.91 -14.16
N TYR A 42 4.49 -15.10 -13.84
CA TYR A 42 5.04 -14.75 -12.52
C TYR A 42 5.44 -13.27 -12.41
N GLN A 43 5.71 -12.62 -13.55
CA GLN A 43 5.99 -11.18 -13.60
C GLN A 43 4.74 -10.35 -13.25
N ASP A 44 3.57 -10.84 -13.69
CA ASP A 44 2.29 -10.23 -13.32
C ASP A 44 1.95 -10.43 -11.84
N LEU A 45 2.42 -11.52 -11.23
CA LEU A 45 2.21 -11.77 -9.79
C LEU A 45 2.85 -10.66 -8.95
N HIS A 46 4.08 -10.26 -9.25
CA HIS A 46 4.76 -9.15 -8.56
C HIS A 46 3.93 -7.85 -8.68
N ASN A 47 3.44 -7.55 -9.88
CA ASN A 47 2.63 -6.36 -10.14
C ASN A 47 1.28 -6.40 -9.40
N ARG A 48 0.64 -7.57 -9.31
CA ARG A 48 -0.62 -7.75 -8.56
C ARG A 48 -0.44 -7.52 -7.07
N TYR A 49 0.64 -8.03 -6.47
CA TYR A 49 0.90 -7.83 -5.04
C TYR A 49 1.33 -6.38 -4.73
N ALA A 50 2.06 -5.71 -5.62
CA ALA A 50 2.27 -4.25 -5.53
C ALA A 50 0.93 -3.51 -5.52
N LEU A 51 0.06 -3.82 -6.48
CA LEU A 51 -1.24 -3.17 -6.62
C LEU A 51 -2.13 -3.38 -5.39
N ILE A 52 -2.18 -4.61 -4.86
CA ILE A 52 -2.90 -4.93 -3.63
C ILE A 52 -2.32 -4.12 -2.46
N GLY A 53 -1.00 -4.16 -2.27
CA GLY A 53 -0.33 -3.38 -1.23
C GLY A 53 -0.61 -1.88 -1.34
N ALA A 54 -0.57 -1.33 -2.55
CA ALA A 54 -0.86 0.08 -2.82
C ALA A 54 -2.30 0.44 -2.49
N SER A 55 -3.26 -0.40 -2.88
CA SER A 55 -4.68 -0.18 -2.60
C SER A 55 -4.99 -0.19 -1.10
N VAL A 56 -4.42 -1.14 -0.36
CA VAL A 56 -4.56 -1.23 1.09
C VAL A 56 -3.90 -0.03 1.76
N GLY A 57 -2.67 0.31 1.35
CA GLY A 57 -1.96 1.49 1.85
C GLY A 57 -2.75 2.79 1.62
N LEU A 58 -3.36 2.95 0.44
CA LEU A 58 -4.16 4.13 0.12
C LEU A 58 -5.37 4.26 1.05
N VAL A 59 -6.14 3.18 1.22
CA VAL A 59 -7.33 3.18 2.09
C VAL A 59 -6.93 3.48 3.54
N VAL A 60 -5.86 2.87 4.02
CA VAL A 60 -5.36 3.10 5.39
C VAL A 60 -4.93 4.56 5.58
N GLY A 61 -4.13 5.12 4.66
CA GLY A 61 -3.65 6.50 4.77
C GLY A 61 -4.79 7.54 4.73
N VAL A 62 -5.75 7.35 3.82
CA VAL A 62 -6.96 8.19 3.76
C VAL A 62 -7.77 8.08 5.05
N ALA A 63 -8.00 6.87 5.55
CA ALA A 63 -8.76 6.65 6.78
C ALA A 63 -8.07 7.27 8.00
N GLN A 64 -6.76 7.11 8.14
CA GLN A 64 -5.98 7.69 9.24
C GLN A 64 -6.07 9.21 9.26
N GLU A 65 -5.90 9.87 8.11
CA GLU A 65 -5.97 11.33 8.05
C GLU A 65 -7.40 11.83 8.27
N CYS A 66 -8.41 11.12 7.77
CA CYS A 66 -9.82 11.44 8.02
C CYS A 66 -10.15 11.38 9.51
N VAL A 67 -9.70 10.34 10.22
CA VAL A 67 -9.90 10.22 11.68
C VAL A 67 -9.16 11.33 12.42
N ARG A 68 -7.95 11.70 11.98
CA ARG A 68 -7.16 12.76 12.60
C ARG A 68 -7.85 14.13 12.46
N GLU A 69 -8.37 14.44 11.29
CA GLU A 69 -9.10 15.70 11.07
C GLU A 69 -10.44 15.73 11.83
N LEU A 70 -11.15 14.60 11.93
CA LEU A 70 -12.36 14.52 12.76
C LEU A 70 -12.04 14.74 14.24
N LYS A 71 -10.92 14.21 14.73
CA LYS A 71 -10.48 14.40 16.10
C LYS A 71 -10.06 15.86 16.37
N SER A 72 -9.30 16.47 15.46
CA SER A 72 -8.92 17.90 15.56
C SER A 72 -10.16 18.79 15.65
N GLN A 73 -11.14 18.59 14.76
CA GLN A 73 -12.37 19.37 14.77
C GLN A 73 -13.16 19.25 16.08
N ARG A 74 -13.07 18.12 16.78
CA ARG A 74 -13.71 17.92 18.08
C ARG A 74 -12.95 18.60 19.23
N GLU A 75 -11.62 18.63 19.16
CA GLU A 75 -10.78 19.29 20.19
C GLU A 75 -10.82 20.82 20.06
N ASP A 76 -11.11 21.33 18.87
CA ASP A 76 -11.26 22.76 18.57
C ASP A 76 -12.66 23.31 18.95
N GLU A 77 -13.64 22.45 19.30
CA GLU A 77 -15.00 22.79 19.77
C GLU A 77 -15.11 22.74 21.31
#